data_AF-A0A7X9AIL5-F1
#
_entry.id   AF-A0A7X9AIL5-F1
#
_cell.length_a   1.000
_cell.length_b   1.000
_cell.length_c   1.000
_cell.angle_alpha   90.00
_cell.angle_beta   90.00
_cell.angle_gamma   90.00
#
_symmetry.space_group_name_H-M   'P 1'
#
loop_
_entity.id
_entity.type
_entity.pdbx_description
1 polymer ?
#
loop_
_entity_poly.entity_id
_entity_poly.type
_entity_poly.pdbx_seq_one_letter_code
_entity_poly.pdbx_strand_id
1 'polypeptide(L)'
;MEQLAILDCGGQYTKVIDRKVRELGVKSDIFPINGDLEVIKNYQAIILSGGPESVWSDSALKYDERLFSLEVPFLGICYGMQLLNHRFGGTVSPGVKKEYGESQIEIIEDCPLFDGIEDLTQTVLMSHGDSVENLAPGFRVAAKSGNVIAAIYNEDLKIYGVQFHPEVDLTENGKRMLENFLRKICDFKDVYALEDRINTSIEQIKDKVGNGKVLVLVSGGVDSAVSAALLLKALDPDNIYAIHVDHGLMRKNESDIICENLKNLGLKHLIRENAEDVFFDSKVEIGGREVGPLTKLVDPEEKRNLVGEIFIKVVQRAAERLNLDFSSTFIAQGTLRPDLIESGNPDVSSYAHKIKTHHNDVDIIRKAREKGLVVETNWDWHKDEVRQVARMLGIDESIASRQPFPGPGLAVRVVCHDGSDAVDEADAVKFNKLLSGSKTAHSGKILP
;
A
#
# COMPACT_ATOMS: atom_id res chain seq x y z
N MET A 1 6.67 -10.89 20.55
CA MET A 1 5.79 -10.26 19.55
C MET A 1 5.41 -11.33 18.57
N GLU A 2 4.14 -11.67 18.58
CA GLU A 2 3.53 -12.64 17.67
C GLU A 2 3.55 -12.09 16.23
N GLN A 3 3.97 -12.94 15.29
CA GLN A 3 4.19 -12.56 13.90
C GLN A 3 3.63 -13.63 12.96
N LEU A 4 2.98 -13.17 11.90
CA LEU A 4 2.38 -13.99 10.86
C LEU A 4 3.08 -13.76 9.51
N ALA A 5 3.44 -14.84 8.84
CA ALA A 5 3.95 -14.78 7.47
C ALA A 5 2.81 -14.96 6.47
N ILE A 6 2.70 -14.06 5.50
CA ILE A 6 1.80 -14.20 4.36
C ILE A 6 2.64 -14.61 3.16
N LEU A 7 2.43 -15.81 2.64
CA LEU A 7 3.10 -16.28 1.44
C LEU A 7 2.24 -15.96 0.21
N ASP A 8 2.76 -15.08 -0.63
CA ASP A 8 2.14 -14.66 -1.88
C ASP A 8 2.28 -15.76 -2.94
N CYS A 9 1.13 -16.34 -3.28
CA CYS A 9 0.95 -17.30 -4.37
C CYS A 9 0.56 -16.60 -5.70
N GLY A 10 0.82 -15.29 -5.83
CA GLY A 10 0.48 -14.49 -7.01
C GLY A 10 -0.93 -13.87 -6.94
N GLY A 11 -1.49 -13.75 -5.74
CA GLY A 11 -2.86 -13.30 -5.53
C GLY A 11 -3.00 -11.79 -5.59
N GLN A 12 -4.04 -11.29 -6.25
CA GLN A 12 -4.33 -9.84 -6.26
C GLN A 12 -4.66 -9.26 -4.88
N TYR A 13 -5.10 -10.10 -3.94
CA TYR A 13 -5.57 -9.68 -2.62
C TYR A 13 -4.55 -9.85 -1.50
N THR A 14 -3.30 -10.27 -1.79
CA THR A 14 -2.27 -10.50 -0.77
C THR A 14 -2.04 -9.29 0.15
N LYS A 15 -2.05 -8.07 -0.41
CA LYS A 15 -1.96 -6.82 0.37
C LYS A 15 -3.19 -6.56 1.25
N VAL A 16 -4.35 -7.05 0.84
CA VAL A 16 -5.60 -6.92 1.60
C VAL A 16 -5.56 -7.87 2.80
N ILE A 17 -5.00 -9.07 2.64
CA ILE A 17 -4.74 -9.99 3.75
C ILE A 17 -3.83 -9.31 4.79
N ASP A 18 -2.69 -8.74 4.38
CA ASP A 18 -1.77 -8.00 5.28
C ASP A 18 -2.49 -6.87 6.02
N ARG A 19 -3.32 -6.09 5.30
CA ARG A 19 -4.13 -5.04 5.91
C ARG A 19 -5.09 -5.59 6.97
N LYS A 20 -5.89 -6.62 6.65
CA LYS A 20 -6.88 -7.18 7.59
C LYS A 20 -6.22 -7.83 8.82
N VAL A 21 -5.08 -8.50 8.65
CA VAL A 21 -4.31 -9.06 9.78
C VAL A 21 -3.82 -7.94 10.70
N ARG A 22 -3.33 -6.82 10.15
CA ARG A 22 -2.89 -5.65 10.92
C ARG A 22 -4.03 -4.90 11.58
N GLU A 23 -5.18 -4.78 10.93
CA GLU A 23 -6.43 -4.26 11.53
C GLU A 23 -6.86 -5.09 12.75
N LEU A 24 -6.53 -6.38 12.78
CA LEU A 24 -6.78 -7.29 13.90
C LEU A 24 -5.65 -7.27 14.96
N GLY A 25 -4.67 -6.38 14.80
CA GLY A 25 -3.62 -6.14 15.78
C GLY A 25 -2.53 -7.22 15.80
N VAL A 26 -2.26 -7.87 14.67
CA VAL A 26 -1.17 -8.84 14.54
C VAL A 26 -0.14 -8.30 13.55
N LYS A 27 1.15 -8.43 13.90
CA LYS A 27 2.23 -8.08 12.96
C LYS A 27 2.27 -9.12 11.84
N SER A 28 2.22 -8.67 10.60
CA SER A 28 2.38 -9.50 9.42
C SER A 28 3.49 -9.00 8.52
N ASP A 29 4.11 -9.93 7.79
CA ASP A 29 5.05 -9.66 6.70
C ASP A 29 4.73 -10.54 5.49
N ILE A 30 5.00 -10.02 4.29
CA ILE A 30 4.68 -10.70 3.03
C ILE A 30 5.97 -11.25 2.42
N PHE A 31 5.94 -12.53 2.08
CA PHE A 31 7.01 -13.25 1.40
C PHE A 31 6.46 -13.84 0.11
N PRO A 32 7.29 -14.03 -0.93
CA PRO A 32 6.89 -14.92 -1.99
C PRO A 32 6.82 -16.36 -1.47
N ILE A 33 6.03 -17.23 -2.09
CA ILE A 33 5.92 -18.64 -1.68
C ILE A 33 7.27 -19.40 -1.72
N ASN A 34 8.20 -18.96 -2.57
CA ASN A 34 9.57 -19.48 -2.65
C ASN A 34 10.57 -18.70 -1.76
N GLY A 35 10.08 -17.95 -0.78
CA GLY A 35 10.90 -17.16 0.13
C GLY A 35 11.85 -18.01 0.97
N ASP A 36 12.83 -17.35 1.59
CA ASP A 36 13.83 -18.02 2.42
C ASP A 36 13.18 -18.66 3.66
N LEU A 37 13.20 -20.00 3.68
CA LEU A 37 12.63 -20.78 4.77
C LEU A 37 13.33 -20.51 6.11
N GLU A 38 14.62 -20.13 6.10
CA GLU A 38 15.36 -19.80 7.32
C GLU A 38 14.83 -18.53 7.99
N VAL A 39 14.19 -17.65 7.22
CA VAL A 39 13.50 -16.46 7.72
C VAL A 39 12.07 -16.83 8.12
N ILE A 40 11.33 -17.51 7.24
CA ILE A 40 9.91 -17.85 7.42
C ILE A 40 9.69 -18.72 8.67
N LYS A 41 10.62 -19.62 9.00
CA LYS A 41 10.50 -20.49 10.20
C LYS A 41 10.45 -19.72 11.53
N ASN A 42 10.79 -18.43 11.56
CA ASN A 42 10.73 -17.60 12.77
C ASN A 42 9.32 -17.04 13.05
N TYR A 43 8.37 -17.21 12.12
CA TYR A 43 6.98 -16.80 12.25
C TYR A 43 6.15 -17.89 12.92
N GLN A 44 5.14 -17.49 13.69
CA GLN A 44 4.33 -18.41 14.49
C GLN A 44 3.07 -18.92 13.77
N ALA A 45 2.74 -18.36 12.61
CA ALA A 45 1.61 -18.77 11.78
C ALA A 45 1.84 -18.36 10.32
N ILE A 46 1.21 -19.08 9.39
CA ILE A 46 1.37 -18.86 7.95
C ILE A 46 -0.01 -18.74 7.26
N ILE A 47 -0.17 -17.72 6.41
CA ILE A 47 -1.28 -17.63 5.46
C ILE A 47 -0.73 -17.83 4.04
N LEU A 48 -1.30 -18.76 3.29
CA LEU A 48 -1.03 -18.92 1.85
C LEU A 48 -2.11 -18.16 1.08
N SER A 49 -1.73 -17.16 0.29
CA SER A 49 -2.70 -16.37 -0.47
C SER A 49 -3.32 -17.16 -1.63
N GLY A 50 -4.34 -16.57 -2.24
CA GLY A 50 -4.82 -17.01 -3.55
C GLY A 50 -3.78 -16.77 -4.65
N GLY A 51 -4.10 -17.26 -5.86
CA GLY A 51 -3.26 -17.13 -7.05
C GLY A 51 -4.07 -17.46 -8.31
N PRO A 52 -3.70 -16.93 -9.49
CA PRO A 52 -4.42 -17.19 -10.74
C PRO A 52 -4.08 -18.54 -11.36
N GLU A 53 -2.99 -19.17 -10.91
CA GLU A 53 -2.46 -20.41 -11.48
C GLU A 53 -3.24 -21.64 -10.98
N SER A 54 -3.23 -22.72 -11.78
CA SER A 54 -3.66 -24.05 -11.33
C SER A 54 -2.51 -24.74 -10.59
N VAL A 55 -2.82 -25.56 -9.58
CA VAL A 55 -1.78 -26.36 -8.89
C VAL A 55 -1.09 -27.36 -9.82
N TRP A 56 -1.70 -27.68 -10.97
CA TRP A 56 -1.20 -28.64 -11.95
C TRP A 56 -0.42 -28.02 -13.10
N SER A 57 -0.35 -26.69 -13.20
CA SER A 57 0.32 -26.07 -14.35
C SER A 57 1.83 -26.35 -14.30
N ASP A 58 2.46 -26.54 -15.46
CA ASP A 58 3.93 -26.59 -15.54
C ASP A 58 4.57 -25.25 -15.10
N SER A 59 3.75 -24.18 -15.03
CA SER A 59 4.05 -22.86 -14.47
C SER A 59 3.74 -22.73 -12.98
N ALA A 60 3.32 -23.80 -12.29
CA ALA A 60 3.00 -23.75 -10.88
C ALA A 60 4.18 -23.20 -10.08
N LEU A 61 3.86 -22.37 -9.09
CA LEU A 61 4.88 -21.71 -8.29
C LEU A 61 5.72 -22.75 -7.57
N LYS A 62 7.04 -22.70 -7.79
CA LYS A 62 7.99 -23.53 -7.08
C LYS A 62 8.08 -23.05 -5.63
N TYR A 63 8.13 -23.96 -4.68
CA TYR A 63 8.33 -23.66 -3.27
C TYR A 63 9.19 -24.75 -2.62
N ASP A 64 9.69 -24.47 -1.41
CA ASP A 64 10.44 -25.45 -0.63
C ASP A 64 9.48 -26.38 0.11
N GLU A 65 9.52 -27.67 -0.19
CA GLU A 65 8.67 -28.69 0.42
C GLU A 65 8.78 -28.78 1.95
N ARG A 66 9.91 -28.33 2.50
CA ARG A 66 10.15 -28.26 3.95
C ARG A 66 9.23 -27.24 4.64
N LEU A 67 8.63 -26.31 3.90
CA LEU A 67 7.65 -25.34 4.41
C LEU A 67 6.53 -26.02 5.19
N PHE A 68 5.98 -27.10 4.64
CA PHE A 68 4.86 -27.84 5.27
C PHE A 68 5.31 -28.78 6.38
N SER A 69 6.61 -28.82 6.68
CA SER A 69 7.16 -29.50 7.86
C SER A 69 7.27 -28.55 9.06
N LEU A 70 6.96 -27.26 8.90
CA LEU A 70 6.88 -26.33 10.01
C LEU A 70 5.65 -26.66 10.86
N GLU A 71 5.85 -26.91 12.15
CA GLU A 71 4.77 -27.21 13.11
C GLU A 71 4.08 -25.93 13.59
N VAL A 72 3.59 -25.12 12.64
CA VAL A 72 2.85 -23.88 12.87
C VAL A 72 1.48 -23.94 12.20
N PRO A 73 0.47 -23.18 12.67
CA PRO A 73 -0.83 -23.14 12.01
C PRO A 73 -0.76 -22.56 10.59
N PHE A 74 -1.55 -23.15 9.69
CA PHE A 74 -1.68 -22.69 8.31
C PHE A 74 -3.13 -22.30 7.99
N LEU A 75 -3.31 -21.21 7.26
CA LEU A 75 -4.55 -20.88 6.57
C LEU A 75 -4.29 -20.72 5.07
N GLY A 76 -4.90 -21.56 4.25
CA GLY A 76 -4.88 -21.45 2.80
C GLY A 76 -6.12 -20.73 2.26
N ILE A 77 -5.91 -19.72 1.42
CA ILE A 77 -6.99 -18.96 0.78
C ILE A 77 -6.99 -19.25 -0.72
N CYS A 78 -8.12 -19.71 -1.26
CA CYS A 78 -8.30 -20.11 -2.65
C CYS A 78 -7.20 -21.08 -3.12
N TYR A 79 -6.25 -20.63 -3.94
CA TYR A 79 -5.08 -21.42 -4.36
C TYR A 79 -4.32 -22.01 -3.16
N GLY A 80 -4.16 -21.25 -2.07
CA GLY A 80 -3.52 -21.74 -0.85
C GLY A 80 -4.23 -22.95 -0.25
N MET A 81 -5.57 -23.00 -0.28
CA MET A 81 -6.34 -24.16 0.17
C MET A 81 -6.09 -25.38 -0.73
N GLN A 82 -6.08 -25.17 -2.04
CA GLN A 82 -5.82 -26.22 -3.02
C GLN A 82 -4.42 -26.81 -2.85
N LEU A 83 -3.44 -25.93 -2.62
CA LEU A 83 -2.07 -26.29 -2.37
C LEU A 83 -1.92 -27.13 -1.09
N LEU A 84 -2.55 -26.71 0.01
CA LEU A 84 -2.57 -27.49 1.25
C LEU A 84 -3.18 -28.88 1.00
N ASN A 85 -4.37 -28.94 0.41
CA ASN A 85 -5.01 -30.23 0.14
C ASN A 85 -4.13 -31.14 -0.71
N HIS A 86 -3.55 -30.63 -1.80
CA HIS A 86 -2.66 -31.39 -2.66
C HIS A 86 -1.43 -31.89 -1.92
N ARG A 87 -0.78 -31.00 -1.15
CA ARG A 87 0.45 -31.31 -0.43
C ARG A 87 0.30 -32.43 0.60
N PHE A 88 -0.87 -32.51 1.24
CA PHE A 88 -1.18 -33.55 2.22
C PHE A 88 -1.81 -34.81 1.59
N GLY A 89 -1.79 -34.95 0.26
CA GLY A 89 -2.16 -36.18 -0.45
C GLY A 89 -3.59 -36.22 -0.97
N GLY A 90 -4.31 -35.09 -0.95
CA GLY A 90 -5.59 -34.94 -1.64
C GLY A 90 -5.42 -34.63 -3.13
N THR A 91 -6.55 -34.56 -3.86
CA THR A 91 -6.57 -34.22 -5.29
C THR A 91 -7.41 -32.97 -5.54
N VAL A 92 -6.99 -32.20 -6.55
CA VAL A 92 -7.69 -31.00 -7.05
C VAL A 92 -8.06 -31.27 -8.49
N SER A 93 -9.29 -30.97 -8.89
CA SER A 93 -9.74 -31.19 -10.27
C SER A 93 -9.79 -29.85 -11.03
N PRO A 94 -9.19 -29.78 -12.24
CA PRO A 94 -9.35 -28.65 -13.14
C PRO A 94 -10.82 -28.46 -13.54
N GLY A 95 -11.32 -27.24 -13.39
CA GLY A 95 -12.74 -26.89 -13.26
C GLY A 95 -13.82 -27.67 -14.04
N VAL A 96 -14.86 -28.08 -13.31
CA VAL A 96 -16.19 -28.40 -13.84
C VAL A 96 -17.10 -27.14 -13.87
N LYS A 97 -16.84 -26.14 -13.02
CA LYS A 97 -17.50 -24.82 -13.02
C LYS A 97 -16.56 -23.73 -12.48
N LYS A 98 -16.50 -22.60 -13.18
CA LYS A 98 -15.83 -21.38 -12.71
C LYS A 98 -16.84 -20.53 -11.94
N GLU A 99 -16.59 -20.30 -10.65
CA GLU A 99 -17.41 -19.41 -9.83
C GLU A 99 -16.59 -18.17 -9.48
N TYR A 100 -17.05 -17.03 -10.01
CA TYR A 100 -16.47 -15.71 -9.76
C TYR A 100 -17.58 -14.79 -9.28
N GLY A 101 -17.45 -14.28 -8.07
CA GLY A 101 -18.40 -13.35 -7.48
C GLY A 101 -18.97 -13.84 -6.16
N GLU A 102 -19.97 -13.12 -5.68
CA GLU A 102 -20.67 -13.46 -4.44
C GLU A 102 -21.40 -14.79 -4.60
N SER A 103 -21.22 -15.68 -3.63
CA SER A 103 -21.84 -16.99 -3.59
C SER A 103 -22.26 -17.30 -2.16
N GLN A 104 -23.28 -18.16 -2.03
CA GLN A 104 -23.71 -18.66 -0.73
C GLN A 104 -22.97 -19.96 -0.42
N ILE A 105 -22.40 -20.04 0.78
CA ILE A 105 -21.88 -21.29 1.34
C ILE A 105 -22.71 -21.72 2.54
N GLU A 106 -22.76 -23.02 2.78
CA GLU A 106 -23.33 -23.63 3.96
C GLU A 106 -22.20 -24.17 4.83
N ILE A 107 -22.13 -23.70 6.08
CA ILE A 107 -21.26 -24.24 7.14
C ILE A 107 -21.93 -25.51 7.67
N ILE A 108 -21.25 -26.65 7.54
CA ILE A 108 -21.83 -27.98 7.80
C ILE A 108 -21.17 -28.71 8.98
N GLU A 109 -20.08 -28.17 9.53
CA GLU A 109 -19.42 -28.71 10.70
C GLU A 109 -19.04 -27.61 11.68
N ASP A 110 -18.95 -27.99 12.95
CA ASP A 110 -18.37 -27.15 14.01
C ASP A 110 -16.85 -27.08 13.81
N CYS A 111 -16.39 -25.94 13.29
CA CYS A 111 -15.00 -25.68 12.94
C CYS A 111 -14.55 -24.39 13.65
N PRO A 112 -13.39 -24.39 14.34
CA PRO A 112 -12.89 -23.21 15.06
C PRO A 112 -12.78 -21.94 14.20
N LEU A 113 -12.56 -22.08 12.88
CA LEU A 113 -12.50 -20.96 11.95
C LEU A 113 -13.84 -20.20 11.84
N PHE A 114 -14.96 -20.89 12.03
CA PHE A 114 -16.32 -20.34 11.93
C PHE A 114 -16.96 -20.05 13.29
N ASP A 115 -16.21 -20.19 14.40
CA ASP A 115 -16.77 -20.02 15.73
C ASP A 115 -17.35 -18.60 15.95
N GLY A 116 -18.55 -18.55 16.52
CA GLY A 116 -19.34 -17.34 16.73
C GLY A 116 -20.03 -16.77 15.49
N ILE A 117 -20.16 -17.55 14.41
CA ILE A 117 -21.03 -17.24 13.27
C ILE A 117 -22.33 -18.04 13.44
N GLU A 118 -23.44 -17.36 13.72
CA GLU A 118 -24.73 -18.00 14.01
C GLU A 118 -25.49 -18.46 12.76
N ASP A 119 -25.42 -17.67 11.68
CA ASP A 119 -26.01 -18.05 10.39
C ASP A 119 -25.10 -19.01 9.65
N LEU A 120 -25.52 -20.27 9.52
CA LEU A 120 -24.77 -21.29 8.80
C LEU A 120 -24.73 -21.04 7.30
N THR A 121 -25.61 -20.19 6.78
CA THR A 121 -25.53 -19.71 5.39
C THR A 121 -24.75 -18.41 5.35
N GLN A 122 -23.69 -18.35 4.56
CA GLN A 122 -22.77 -17.21 4.52
C GLN A 122 -22.57 -16.70 3.09
N THR A 123 -22.63 -15.39 2.93
CA THR A 123 -22.26 -14.72 1.67
C THR A 123 -20.75 -14.53 1.63
N VAL A 124 -20.10 -15.10 0.61
CA VAL A 124 -18.63 -15.06 0.44
C VAL A 124 -18.24 -14.73 -1.00
N LEU A 125 -17.06 -14.13 -1.18
CA LEU A 125 -16.49 -13.92 -2.52
C LEU A 125 -15.71 -15.18 -2.98
N MET A 126 -16.30 -15.93 -3.91
CA MET A 126 -15.65 -17.04 -4.60
C MET A 126 -14.83 -16.52 -5.79
N SER A 127 -13.63 -17.07 -5.97
CA SER A 127 -12.78 -16.75 -7.12
C SER A 127 -11.90 -17.94 -7.47
N HIS A 128 -12.48 -18.98 -8.09
CA HIS A 128 -11.72 -20.19 -8.39
C HIS A 128 -12.07 -20.80 -9.75
N GLY A 129 -11.02 -21.33 -10.39
CA GLY A 129 -11.13 -22.15 -11.59
C GLY A 129 -11.16 -23.65 -11.26
N ASP A 130 -10.39 -24.05 -10.26
CA ASP A 130 -10.24 -25.44 -9.82
C ASP A 130 -10.94 -25.66 -8.48
N SER A 131 -11.17 -26.92 -8.12
CA SER A 131 -11.81 -27.28 -6.85
C SER A 131 -11.21 -28.55 -6.27
N VAL A 132 -11.15 -28.64 -4.95
CA VAL A 132 -10.79 -29.88 -4.25
C VAL A 132 -11.78 -30.99 -4.62
N GLU A 133 -11.26 -32.14 -5.06
CA GLU A 133 -12.05 -33.32 -5.41
C GLU A 133 -11.97 -34.36 -4.30
N ASN A 134 -10.76 -34.88 -4.03
CA ASN A 134 -10.52 -35.78 -2.92
C ASN A 134 -9.79 -35.03 -1.81
N LEU A 135 -10.32 -35.15 -0.61
CA LEU A 135 -9.77 -34.52 0.58
C LEU A 135 -8.53 -35.30 1.06
N ALA A 136 -7.51 -34.57 1.49
CA ALA A 136 -6.32 -35.17 2.11
C ALA A 136 -6.68 -35.99 3.37
N PRO A 137 -5.97 -37.10 3.67
CA PRO A 137 -6.21 -37.88 4.88
C PRO A 137 -6.18 -37.04 6.16
N GLY A 138 -7.17 -37.23 7.03
CA GLY A 138 -7.30 -36.51 8.30
C GLY A 138 -7.94 -35.12 8.20
N PHE A 139 -8.13 -34.58 6.99
CA PHE A 139 -8.89 -33.35 6.80
C PHE A 139 -10.40 -33.63 6.82
N ARG A 140 -11.18 -32.61 7.20
CA ARG A 140 -12.64 -32.60 7.23
C ARG A 140 -13.18 -31.42 6.42
N VAL A 141 -14.41 -31.52 5.93
CA VAL A 141 -15.09 -30.44 5.20
C VAL A 141 -15.88 -29.59 6.19
N ALA A 142 -15.57 -28.30 6.29
CA ALA A 142 -16.27 -27.38 7.18
C ALA A 142 -17.41 -26.61 6.48
N ALA A 143 -17.29 -26.36 5.18
CA ALA A 143 -18.33 -25.64 4.42
C ALA A 143 -18.40 -26.09 2.96
N LYS A 144 -19.56 -25.91 2.32
CA LYS A 144 -19.81 -26.22 0.90
C LYS A 144 -20.59 -25.12 0.19
N SER A 145 -20.36 -24.95 -1.12
CA SER A 145 -21.28 -24.24 -2.02
C SER A 145 -21.88 -25.25 -3.01
N GLY A 146 -23.09 -25.71 -2.73
CA GLY A 146 -23.68 -26.84 -3.46
C GLY A 146 -22.79 -28.08 -3.39
N ASN A 147 -22.18 -28.45 -4.52
CA ASN A 147 -21.25 -29.60 -4.61
C ASN A 147 -19.77 -29.22 -4.45
N VAL A 148 -19.45 -27.93 -4.37
CA VAL A 148 -18.08 -27.45 -4.24
C VAL A 148 -17.69 -27.43 -2.76
N ILE A 149 -16.52 -27.99 -2.43
CA ILE A 149 -15.94 -27.89 -1.09
C ILE A 149 -15.43 -26.45 -0.89
N ALA A 150 -16.08 -25.71 0.01
CA ALA A 150 -15.79 -24.29 0.24
C ALA A 150 -14.82 -24.06 1.40
N ALA A 151 -14.74 -24.98 2.36
CA ALA A 151 -13.74 -24.93 3.44
C ALA A 151 -13.35 -26.33 3.92
N ILE A 152 -12.08 -26.48 4.28
CA ILE A 152 -11.48 -27.70 4.82
C ILE A 152 -10.66 -27.38 6.07
N TYR A 153 -10.49 -28.36 6.94
CA TYR A 153 -9.61 -28.21 8.10
C TYR A 153 -9.07 -29.54 8.61
N ASN A 154 -7.94 -29.48 9.31
CA ASN A 154 -7.36 -30.53 10.11
C ASN A 154 -6.97 -29.90 11.46
N GLU A 155 -7.69 -30.29 12.52
CA GLU A 155 -7.54 -29.69 13.84
C GLU A 155 -6.22 -30.08 14.52
N ASP A 156 -5.80 -31.35 14.38
CA ASP A 156 -4.55 -31.86 14.96
C ASP A 156 -3.32 -31.15 14.40
N LEU A 157 -3.33 -30.90 13.08
CA LEU A 157 -2.26 -30.17 12.40
C LEU A 157 -2.44 -28.64 12.41
N LYS A 158 -3.59 -28.15 12.91
CA LYS A 158 -4.00 -26.74 12.84
C LYS A 158 -3.92 -26.14 11.43
N ILE A 159 -4.36 -26.91 10.43
CA ILE A 159 -4.36 -26.51 9.02
C ILE A 159 -5.80 -26.23 8.59
N TYR A 160 -6.04 -25.05 8.05
CA TYR A 160 -7.34 -24.59 7.59
C TYR A 160 -7.25 -24.11 6.16
N GLY A 161 -8.32 -24.27 5.40
CA GLY A 161 -8.39 -23.84 4.01
C GLY A 161 -9.79 -23.33 3.66
N VAL A 162 -9.86 -22.24 2.92
CA VAL A 162 -11.11 -21.67 2.37
C VAL A 162 -10.96 -21.43 0.87
N GLN A 163 -12.01 -21.74 0.11
CA GLN A 163 -12.03 -21.58 -1.35
C GLN A 163 -12.48 -20.17 -1.79
N PHE A 164 -12.91 -19.36 -0.82
CA PHE A 164 -13.31 -17.95 -0.95
C PHE A 164 -12.30 -17.02 -0.29
N HIS A 165 -12.49 -15.70 -0.45
CA HIS A 165 -11.62 -14.66 0.08
C HIS A 165 -12.19 -14.04 1.38
N PRO A 166 -11.76 -14.45 2.58
CA PRO A 166 -12.21 -13.84 3.85
C PRO A 166 -11.68 -12.41 4.08
N GLU A 167 -10.68 -11.98 3.32
CA GLU A 167 -10.04 -10.67 3.45
C GLU A 167 -10.82 -9.51 2.80
N VAL A 168 -11.79 -9.82 1.92
CA VAL A 168 -12.58 -8.80 1.21
C VAL A 168 -13.87 -8.45 1.95
N ASP A 169 -14.34 -7.22 1.77
CA ASP A 169 -15.55 -6.74 2.44
C ASP A 169 -16.84 -7.41 1.91
N LEU A 170 -16.78 -8.05 0.74
CA LEU A 170 -17.89 -8.84 0.17
C LEU A 170 -18.12 -10.18 0.90
N THR A 171 -17.18 -10.59 1.75
CA THR A 171 -17.35 -11.77 2.62
C THR A 171 -17.81 -11.29 3.99
N GLU A 172 -19.10 -11.46 4.27
CA GLU A 172 -19.81 -10.79 5.39
C GLU A 172 -19.12 -10.98 6.75
N ASN A 173 -18.76 -12.23 7.09
CA ASN A 173 -18.06 -12.58 8.32
C ASN A 173 -16.57 -12.88 8.11
N GLY A 174 -15.97 -12.41 7.00
CA GLY A 174 -14.58 -12.70 6.65
C GLY A 174 -13.58 -12.19 7.70
N LYS A 175 -13.79 -10.98 8.24
CA LYS A 175 -12.98 -10.43 9.34
C LYS A 175 -13.03 -11.32 10.59
N ARG A 176 -14.20 -11.87 10.92
CA ARG A 176 -14.39 -12.79 12.05
C ARG A 176 -13.65 -14.10 11.84
N MET A 177 -13.67 -14.64 10.63
CA MET A 177 -12.92 -15.85 10.27
C MET A 177 -11.40 -15.65 10.42
N LEU A 178 -10.87 -14.51 9.94
CA LEU A 178 -9.47 -14.14 10.15
C LEU A 178 -9.15 -13.94 11.63
N GLU A 179 -10.03 -13.30 12.39
CA GLU A 179 -9.88 -13.16 13.85
C GLU A 179 -9.84 -14.52 14.56
N ASN A 180 -10.72 -15.46 14.19
CA ASN A 180 -10.72 -16.81 14.73
C ASN A 180 -9.41 -17.56 14.41
N PHE A 181 -8.90 -17.43 13.18
CA PHE A 181 -7.59 -18.00 12.84
C PHE A 181 -6.48 -17.44 13.73
N LEU A 182 -6.40 -16.12 13.90
CA LEU A 182 -5.36 -15.49 14.70
C LEU A 182 -5.50 -15.81 16.19
N ARG A 183 -6.71 -15.66 16.75
CA ARG A 183 -6.93 -15.68 18.20
C ARG A 183 -7.21 -17.07 18.75
N LYS A 184 -7.95 -17.92 18.03
CA LYS A 184 -8.37 -19.24 18.51
C LYS A 184 -7.46 -20.36 18.02
N ILE A 185 -7.02 -20.28 16.77
CA ILE A 185 -6.19 -21.33 16.16
C ILE A 185 -4.70 -21.09 16.45
N CYS A 186 -4.23 -19.86 16.23
CA CYS A 186 -2.83 -19.48 16.50
C CYS A 186 -2.56 -19.13 17.97
N ASP A 187 -3.60 -18.94 18.78
CA ASP A 187 -3.51 -18.50 20.20
C ASP A 187 -2.74 -17.17 20.37
N PHE A 188 -2.83 -16.28 19.38
CA PHE A 188 -2.19 -14.96 19.45
C PHE A 188 -2.93 -14.06 20.45
N LYS A 189 -2.21 -13.55 21.46
CA LYS A 189 -2.71 -12.72 22.56
C LYS A 189 -2.19 -11.28 22.51
N ASP A 190 -1.06 -11.05 21.86
CA ASP A 190 -0.49 -9.72 21.69
C ASP A 190 -1.41 -8.90 20.77
N VAL A 191 -1.54 -7.60 21.09
CA VAL A 191 -2.18 -6.62 20.22
C VAL A 191 -1.11 -5.64 19.80
N TYR A 192 -0.71 -5.69 18.55
CA TYR A 192 0.20 -4.74 17.92
C TYR A 192 -0.55 -3.44 17.63
N ALA A 193 -0.80 -2.67 18.69
CA ALA A 193 -1.58 -1.44 18.65
C ALA A 193 -0.86 -0.36 17.84
N LEU A 194 -1.63 0.58 17.28
CA LEU A 194 -1.05 1.71 16.53
C LEU A 194 -0.09 2.55 17.38
N GLU A 195 -0.32 2.68 18.68
CA GLU A 195 0.58 3.41 19.58
C GLU A 195 1.95 2.73 19.71
N ASP A 196 1.97 1.41 19.91
CA ASP A 196 3.21 0.62 19.99
C ASP A 196 3.99 0.67 18.67
N ARG A 197 3.27 0.66 17.55
CA ARG A 197 3.84 0.83 16.21
C ARG A 197 4.48 2.20 16.04
N ILE A 198 3.84 3.27 16.50
CA ILE A 198 4.37 4.64 16.42
C ILE A 198 5.66 4.71 17.22
N ASN A 199 5.67 4.16 18.43
CA ASN A 199 6.87 4.08 19.28
C ASN A 199 7.98 3.27 18.61
N THR A 200 7.65 2.14 18.00
CA THR A 200 8.61 1.32 17.23
C THR A 200 9.22 2.12 16.07
N SER A 201 8.41 2.85 15.30
CA SER A 201 8.91 3.70 14.22
C SER A 201 9.80 4.83 14.76
N ILE A 202 9.45 5.44 15.90
CA ILE A 202 10.26 6.48 16.55
C ILE A 202 11.64 5.93 16.95
N GLU A 203 11.69 4.75 17.58
CA GLU A 203 12.97 4.13 17.98
C GLU A 203 13.81 3.73 16.76
N GLN A 204 13.21 3.18 15.71
CA GLN A 204 13.95 2.88 14.47
C GLN A 204 14.52 4.13 13.80
N ILE A 205 13.78 5.25 13.81
CA ILE A 205 14.29 6.54 13.31
C ILE A 205 15.50 6.99 14.14
N LYS A 206 15.42 6.89 15.47
CA LYS A 206 16.54 7.22 16.38
C LYS A 206 17.76 6.35 16.12
N ASP A 207 17.57 5.03 16.02
CA ASP A 207 18.66 4.09 15.80
C ASP A 207 19.34 4.32 14.44
N LYS A 208 18.56 4.61 13.40
CA LYS A 208 19.06 4.80 12.04
C LYS A 208 19.76 6.15 11.85
N VAL A 209 19.18 7.23 12.38
CA VAL A 209 19.67 8.60 12.15
C VAL A 209 20.67 9.02 13.23
N GLY A 210 20.47 8.58 14.47
CA GLY A 210 21.24 9.04 15.64
C GLY A 210 21.20 10.55 15.77
N ASN A 211 22.39 11.16 15.82
CA ASN A 211 22.57 12.61 15.85
C ASN A 211 22.77 13.22 14.45
N GLY A 212 22.47 12.47 13.38
CA GLY A 212 22.58 12.92 12.01
C GLY A 212 21.51 13.95 11.64
N LYS A 213 21.77 14.70 10.57
CA LYS A 213 20.78 15.62 9.99
C LYS A 213 19.84 14.85 9.09
N VAL A 214 18.55 15.21 9.11
CA VAL A 214 17.54 14.63 8.23
C VAL A 214 16.84 15.73 7.44
N LEU A 215 16.66 15.49 6.14
CA LEU A 215 15.88 16.31 5.23
C LEU A 215 14.57 15.59 4.88
N VAL A 216 13.44 16.27 5.05
CA VAL A 216 12.13 15.81 4.60
C VAL A 216 11.55 16.77 3.55
N LEU A 217 11.05 16.22 2.44
CA LEU A 217 10.32 17.00 1.44
C LEU A 217 8.83 17.00 1.80
N VAL A 218 8.27 18.17 2.07
CA VAL A 218 6.89 18.32 2.50
C VAL A 218 6.05 18.78 1.33
N SER A 219 5.17 17.90 0.84
CA SER A 219 4.23 18.23 -0.25
C SER A 219 2.91 18.80 0.26
N GLY A 220 2.59 18.61 1.54
CA GLY A 220 1.29 18.97 2.11
C GLY A 220 0.26 17.85 2.14
N GLY A 221 0.63 16.68 1.61
CA GLY A 221 -0.12 15.45 1.85
C GLY A 221 0.07 14.95 3.28
N VAL A 222 -0.94 14.22 3.78
CA VAL A 222 -0.94 13.61 5.11
C VAL A 222 0.32 12.78 5.37
N ASP A 223 0.79 12.02 4.37
CA ASP A 223 1.96 11.15 4.50
C ASP A 223 3.24 11.93 4.85
N SER A 224 3.48 13.06 4.16
CA SER A 224 4.64 13.93 4.42
C SER A 224 4.55 14.66 5.75
N ALA A 225 3.33 15.01 6.19
CA ALA A 225 3.08 15.63 7.48
C ALA A 225 3.34 14.63 8.63
N VAL A 226 2.87 13.38 8.49
CA VAL A 226 3.18 12.29 9.41
C VAL A 226 4.68 12.02 9.48
N SER A 227 5.36 12.03 8.33
CA SER A 227 6.82 11.88 8.28
C SER A 227 7.52 12.96 9.12
N ALA A 228 7.18 14.23 8.89
CA ALA A 228 7.75 15.34 9.66
C ALA A 228 7.43 15.25 11.16
N ALA A 229 6.21 14.87 11.52
CA ALA A 229 5.80 14.72 12.92
C ALA A 229 6.53 13.55 13.61
N LEU A 230 6.72 12.41 12.95
CA LEU A 230 7.51 11.30 13.47
C LEU A 230 8.96 11.69 13.70
N LEU A 231 9.57 12.41 12.75
CA LEU A 231 10.94 12.94 12.92
C LEU A 231 11.03 13.86 14.14
N LEU A 232 10.08 14.78 14.34
CA LEU A 232 10.04 15.70 15.48
C LEU A 232 9.88 14.98 16.83
N LYS A 233 9.21 13.83 16.85
CA LYS A 233 9.10 12.98 18.05
C LYS A 233 10.36 12.16 18.29
N ALA A 234 11.09 11.82 17.24
CA ALA A 234 12.24 10.93 17.31
C ALA A 234 13.56 11.65 17.55
N LEU A 235 13.76 12.81 16.92
CA LEU A 235 15.06 13.47 16.81
C LEU A 235 15.04 14.86 17.42
N ASP A 236 16.23 15.42 17.65
CA ASP A 236 16.38 16.83 18.01
C ASP A 236 15.82 17.72 16.88
N PRO A 237 14.89 18.66 17.17
CA PRO A 237 14.36 19.59 16.17
C PRO A 237 15.42 20.40 15.41
N ASP A 238 16.61 20.62 15.98
CA ASP A 238 17.73 21.31 15.32
C ASP A 238 18.40 20.45 14.23
N ASN A 239 18.15 19.13 14.21
CA ASN A 239 18.65 18.20 13.19
C ASN A 239 17.65 17.95 12.05
N ILE A 240 16.44 18.50 12.14
CA ILE A 240 15.35 18.23 11.19
C ILE A 240 15.18 19.42 10.25
N TYR A 241 15.40 19.17 8.97
CA TYR A 241 15.26 20.14 7.90
C TYR A 241 14.09 19.76 7.00
N ALA A 242 13.29 20.75 6.63
CA ALA A 242 12.17 20.54 5.74
C ALA A 242 12.16 21.55 4.60
N ILE A 243 11.88 21.05 3.40
CA ILE A 243 11.66 21.89 2.22
C ILE A 243 10.22 21.67 1.75
N HIS A 244 9.45 22.75 1.71
CA HIS A 244 8.16 22.81 1.07
C HIS A 244 8.27 23.64 -0.21
N VAL A 245 8.06 23.02 -1.36
CA VAL A 245 8.08 23.71 -2.66
C VAL A 245 6.66 24.12 -3.03
N ASP A 246 6.42 25.42 -3.08
CA ASP A 246 5.20 26.00 -3.61
C ASP A 246 5.41 26.31 -5.11
N HIS A 247 4.92 25.41 -5.95
CA HIS A 247 5.03 25.49 -7.40
C HIS A 247 3.90 26.32 -8.05
N GLY A 248 3.08 27.03 -7.26
CA GLY A 248 1.99 27.88 -7.77
C GLY A 248 0.76 27.13 -8.29
N LEU A 249 0.76 25.79 -8.23
CA LEU A 249 -0.39 24.95 -8.65
C LEU A 249 -1.01 24.19 -7.46
N MET A 250 -0.82 24.74 -6.25
CA MET A 250 -1.42 24.26 -5.01
C MET A 250 -2.88 24.73 -4.90
N ARG A 251 -3.66 24.20 -3.96
CA ARG A 251 -4.98 24.77 -3.63
C ARG A 251 -4.81 26.12 -2.94
N LYS A 252 -5.86 26.93 -2.96
CA LYS A 252 -5.89 28.24 -2.30
C LYS A 252 -5.44 28.12 -0.83
N ASN A 253 -4.43 28.92 -0.46
CA ASN A 253 -3.82 29.00 0.88
C ASN A 253 -3.26 27.67 1.40
N GLU A 254 -3.07 26.67 0.56
CA GLU A 254 -2.65 25.33 0.98
C GLU A 254 -1.25 25.35 1.60
N SER A 255 -0.30 25.99 0.91
CA SER A 255 1.09 26.12 1.35
C SER A 255 1.22 26.84 2.69
N ASP A 256 0.40 27.86 2.92
CA ASP A 256 0.36 28.61 4.19
C ASP A 256 -0.06 27.69 5.34
N ILE A 257 -1.20 27.00 5.17
CA ILE A 257 -1.73 26.06 6.17
C ILE A 257 -0.70 24.98 6.51
N ILE A 258 -0.04 24.41 5.50
CA ILE A 258 0.98 23.37 5.70
C ILE A 258 2.15 23.91 6.52
N CYS A 259 2.68 25.07 6.12
CA CYS A 259 3.84 25.66 6.77
C CYS A 259 3.55 26.10 8.21
N GLU A 260 2.38 26.68 8.46
CA GLU A 260 1.94 27.07 9.80
C GLU A 260 1.77 25.86 10.71
N ASN A 261 1.11 24.80 10.24
CA ASN A 261 0.93 23.58 11.03
C ASN A 261 2.27 22.94 11.42
N LEU A 262 3.21 22.81 10.47
CA LEU A 262 4.52 22.21 10.77
C LEU A 262 5.35 23.06 11.73
N LYS A 263 5.29 24.40 11.61
CA LYS A 263 5.93 25.30 12.58
C LYS A 263 5.32 25.15 13.97
N ASN A 264 3.99 25.07 14.07
CA ASN A 264 3.28 24.87 15.33
C ASN A 264 3.60 23.51 15.98
N LEU A 265 3.93 22.49 15.19
CA LEU A 265 4.42 21.20 15.67
C LEU A 265 5.87 21.25 16.19
N GLY A 266 6.58 22.37 16.03
CA GLY A 266 7.93 22.58 16.54
C GLY A 266 9.05 22.48 15.49
N LEU A 267 8.72 22.44 14.20
CA LEU A 267 9.71 22.37 13.13
C LEU A 267 10.45 23.70 12.98
N LYS A 268 11.74 23.71 13.32
CA LYS A 268 12.58 24.92 13.32
C LYS A 268 13.11 25.27 11.93
N HIS A 269 13.64 24.30 11.20
CA HIS A 269 14.29 24.52 9.90
C HIS A 269 13.38 24.19 8.72
N LEU A 270 12.27 24.92 8.61
CA LEU A 270 11.37 24.83 7.46
C LEU A 270 11.66 25.96 6.47
N ILE A 271 12.02 25.59 5.23
CA ILE A 271 12.04 26.51 4.11
C ILE A 271 10.82 26.30 3.23
N ARG A 272 10.11 27.40 2.96
CA ARG A 272 9.14 27.48 1.88
C ARG A 272 9.81 28.10 0.66
N GLU A 273 9.81 27.36 -0.43
CA GLU A 273 10.29 27.82 -1.73
C GLU A 273 9.12 28.23 -2.61
N ASN A 274 8.90 29.54 -2.70
CA ASN A 274 7.94 30.09 -3.65
C ASN A 274 8.57 30.10 -5.03
N ALA A 275 8.20 29.12 -5.85
CA ALA A 275 8.81 28.84 -7.14
C ALA A 275 7.82 28.96 -8.30
N GLU A 276 6.65 29.60 -8.10
CA GLU A 276 5.61 29.78 -9.11
C GLU A 276 6.18 30.23 -10.46
N ASP A 277 6.87 31.37 -10.52
CA ASP A 277 7.47 31.86 -11.77
C ASP A 277 8.43 30.84 -12.40
N VAL A 278 9.22 30.14 -11.57
CA VAL A 278 10.14 29.09 -12.06
C VAL A 278 9.37 27.96 -12.72
N PHE A 279 8.28 27.48 -12.12
CA PHE A 279 7.48 26.40 -12.69
C PHE A 279 6.71 26.83 -13.94
N PHE A 280 6.21 28.07 -13.96
CA PHE A 280 5.40 28.57 -15.07
C PHE A 280 6.25 28.92 -16.29
N ASP A 281 7.45 29.48 -16.10
CA ASP A 281 8.26 30.06 -17.18
C ASP A 281 9.46 29.21 -17.61
N SER A 282 9.91 28.26 -16.79
CA SER A 282 11.10 27.47 -17.13
C SER A 282 10.87 26.50 -18.27
N LYS A 283 11.94 26.27 -19.01
CA LYS A 283 12.07 25.17 -19.96
C LYS A 283 13.15 24.20 -19.49
N VAL A 284 12.97 22.92 -19.78
CA VAL A 284 13.95 21.88 -19.43
C VAL A 284 14.18 20.97 -20.63
N GLU A 285 15.37 20.37 -20.70
CA GLU A 285 15.66 19.38 -21.73
C GLU A 285 15.23 17.99 -21.24
N ILE A 286 14.32 17.34 -21.96
CA ILE A 286 13.84 15.98 -21.67
C ILE A 286 14.01 15.16 -22.95
N GLY A 287 14.83 14.10 -22.90
CA GLY A 287 15.07 13.23 -24.06
C GLY A 287 15.66 13.96 -25.27
N GLY A 288 16.52 14.96 -25.05
CA GLY A 288 17.16 15.76 -26.12
C GLY A 288 16.24 16.81 -26.75
N ARG A 289 15.08 17.09 -26.16
CA ARG A 289 14.12 18.11 -26.61
C ARG A 289 13.87 19.13 -25.51
N GLU A 290 13.74 20.39 -25.90
CA GLU A 290 13.30 21.45 -24.99
C GLU A 290 11.78 21.32 -24.75
N VAL A 291 11.39 21.19 -23.48
CA VAL A 291 10.00 21.09 -23.03
C VAL A 291 9.68 22.30 -22.16
N GLY A 292 8.52 22.94 -22.39
CA GLY A 292 8.03 24.11 -21.67
C GLY A 292 8.03 25.40 -22.51
N PRO A 293 7.64 26.56 -21.91
CA PRO A 293 7.19 26.75 -20.53
C PRO A 293 5.85 26.06 -20.25
N LEU A 294 5.52 25.83 -18.98
CA LEU A 294 4.30 25.13 -18.59
C LEU A 294 3.04 25.79 -19.17
N THR A 295 3.06 27.12 -19.29
CA THR A 295 1.99 27.94 -19.89
C THR A 295 1.70 27.65 -21.37
N LYS A 296 2.56 26.90 -22.05
CA LYS A 296 2.41 26.51 -23.46
C LYS A 296 2.16 25.03 -23.66
N LEU A 297 2.19 24.23 -22.59
CA LEU A 297 2.00 22.79 -22.69
C LEU A 297 0.51 22.42 -22.66
N VAL A 298 0.15 21.52 -23.56
CA VAL A 298 -1.20 20.93 -23.64
C VAL A 298 -1.19 19.49 -23.17
N ASP A 299 -0.19 18.73 -23.61
CA ASP A 299 -0.04 17.32 -23.28
C ASP A 299 0.16 17.10 -21.76
N PRO A 300 -0.68 16.28 -21.11
CA PRO A 300 -0.61 16.07 -19.67
C PRO A 300 0.65 15.33 -19.20
N GLU A 301 1.25 14.48 -20.04
CA GLU A 301 2.49 13.77 -19.71
C GLU A 301 3.69 14.73 -19.82
N GLU A 302 3.74 15.59 -20.84
CA GLU A 302 4.75 16.65 -20.93
C GLU A 302 4.68 17.62 -19.75
N LYS A 303 3.47 18.04 -19.34
CA LYS A 303 3.28 18.84 -18.11
C LYS A 303 3.83 18.12 -16.88
N ARG A 304 3.51 16.82 -16.74
CA ARG A 304 3.97 16.01 -15.60
C ARG A 304 5.50 15.94 -15.55
N ASN A 305 6.13 15.67 -16.68
CA ASN A 305 7.58 15.54 -16.79
C ASN A 305 8.27 16.89 -16.52
N LEU A 306 7.77 17.98 -17.12
CA LEU A 306 8.30 19.33 -16.87
C LEU A 306 8.26 19.70 -15.39
N VAL A 307 7.11 19.49 -14.73
CA VAL A 307 6.94 19.80 -13.31
C VAL A 307 7.87 18.96 -12.45
N GLY A 308 8.04 17.67 -12.75
CA GLY A 308 8.98 16.79 -12.05
C GLY A 308 10.43 17.28 -12.15
N GLU A 309 10.88 17.61 -13.35
CA GLU A 309 12.25 18.10 -13.60
C GLU A 309 12.55 19.44 -12.93
N ILE A 310 11.60 20.39 -12.99
CA ILE A 310 11.76 21.68 -12.32
C ILE A 310 11.77 21.49 -10.80
N PHE A 311 10.89 20.64 -10.25
CA PHE A 311 10.83 20.36 -8.83
C PHE A 311 12.18 19.90 -8.27
N ILE A 312 12.86 18.98 -8.97
CA ILE A 312 14.19 18.50 -8.60
C ILE A 312 15.19 19.66 -8.50
N LYS A 313 15.23 20.52 -9.53
CA LYS A 313 16.15 21.67 -9.59
C LYS A 313 15.88 22.67 -8.46
N VAL A 314 14.60 22.91 -8.14
CA VAL A 314 14.20 23.81 -7.05
C VAL A 314 14.60 23.23 -5.69
N VAL A 315 14.34 21.95 -5.44
CA VAL A 315 14.74 21.26 -4.21
C VAL A 315 16.26 21.30 -4.02
N GLN A 316 17.03 21.06 -5.09
CA GLN A 316 18.49 21.10 -5.00
C GLN A 316 19.00 22.49 -4.57
N ARG A 317 18.51 23.56 -5.21
CA ARG A 317 18.86 24.94 -4.86
C ARG A 317 18.44 25.32 -3.44
N ALA A 318 17.29 24.82 -2.99
CA ALA A 318 16.78 25.03 -1.64
C ALA A 318 17.66 24.37 -0.59
N ALA A 319 18.09 23.13 -0.84
CA ALA A 319 18.95 22.40 0.08
C ALA A 319 20.40 22.93 0.11
N GLU A 320 20.91 23.43 -1.02
CA GLU A 320 22.20 24.16 -1.05
C GLU A 320 22.19 25.36 -0.09
N ARG A 321 21.08 26.12 -0.03
CA ARG A 321 20.91 27.22 0.94
C ARG A 321 20.86 26.78 2.40
N LEU A 322 20.42 25.56 2.65
CA LEU A 322 20.44 24.98 4.00
C LEU A 322 21.83 24.49 4.41
N ASN A 323 22.84 24.61 3.53
CA ASN A 323 24.18 24.07 3.73
C ASN A 323 24.15 22.59 4.15
N LEU A 324 23.24 21.83 3.55
CA LEU A 324 23.13 20.39 3.79
C LEU A 324 24.13 19.65 2.90
N ASP A 325 24.99 18.84 3.53
CA ASP A 325 25.84 17.92 2.80
C ASP A 325 25.03 16.66 2.47
N PHE A 326 24.58 16.55 1.23
CA PHE A 326 23.86 15.38 0.72
C PHE A 326 24.68 14.09 0.72
N SER A 327 25.99 14.17 0.96
CA SER A 327 26.82 13.00 1.15
C SER A 327 26.66 12.35 2.53
N SER A 328 26.13 13.07 3.51
CA SER A 328 25.97 12.64 4.91
C SER A 328 24.60 12.94 5.54
N THR A 329 23.70 13.63 4.82
CA THR A 329 22.36 13.99 5.29
C THR A 329 21.38 12.88 4.95
N PHE A 330 20.58 12.45 5.94
CA PHE A 330 19.51 11.49 5.71
C PHE A 330 18.36 12.14 4.94
N ILE A 331 17.70 11.38 4.08
CA ILE A 331 16.48 11.79 3.38
C ILE A 331 15.32 10.97 3.92
N ALA A 332 14.36 11.64 4.54
CA ALA A 332 13.12 11.01 4.99
C ALA A 332 12.10 10.96 3.86
N GLN A 333 11.51 9.77 3.67
CA GLN A 333 10.44 9.53 2.71
C GLN A 333 9.21 8.98 3.43
N GLY A 334 8.04 9.55 3.11
CA GLY A 334 6.75 9.12 3.64
C GLY A 334 6.13 7.95 2.89
N THR A 335 6.95 7.10 2.25
CA THR A 335 6.49 5.97 1.45
C THR A 335 5.69 5.00 2.32
N LEU A 336 4.51 4.61 1.86
CA LEU A 336 3.61 3.75 2.62
C LEU A 336 3.93 2.27 2.41
N ARG A 337 3.48 1.44 3.35
CA ARG A 337 3.66 -0.02 3.30
C ARG A 337 3.25 -0.65 1.96
N PRO A 338 2.08 -0.32 1.35
CA PRO A 338 1.69 -0.90 0.07
C PRO A 338 2.67 -0.58 -1.07
N ASP A 339 3.21 0.64 -1.09
CA ASP A 339 4.18 1.07 -2.10
C ASP A 339 5.53 0.37 -1.89
N LEU A 340 5.93 0.17 -0.63
CA LEU A 340 7.14 -0.57 -0.27
C LEU A 340 7.06 -2.04 -0.69
N ILE A 341 5.92 -2.69 -0.48
CA ILE A 341 5.64 -4.06 -0.95
C ILE A 341 5.76 -4.15 -2.48
N GLU A 342 5.20 -3.18 -3.22
CA GLU A 342 5.31 -3.16 -4.69
C GLU A 342 6.74 -2.95 -5.17
N SER A 343 7.50 -2.12 -4.46
CA SER A 343 8.88 -1.81 -4.81
C SER A 343 9.88 -2.91 -4.45
N GLY A 344 9.47 -3.91 -3.65
CA GLY A 344 10.37 -4.95 -3.16
C GLY A 344 11.35 -4.47 -2.12
N ASN A 345 10.98 -3.46 -1.32
CA ASN A 345 11.90 -2.90 -0.33
C ASN A 345 12.22 -3.96 0.73
N PRO A 346 13.51 -4.30 0.98
CA PRO A 346 13.92 -5.33 1.92
C PRO A 346 13.45 -5.10 3.36
N ASP A 347 13.10 -3.87 3.74
CA ASP A 347 12.58 -3.53 5.07
C ASP A 347 11.12 -4.00 5.28
N VAL A 348 10.38 -4.30 4.20
CA VAL A 348 8.94 -4.66 4.23
C VAL A 348 8.61 -5.95 3.46
N SER A 349 9.39 -6.27 2.44
CA SER A 349 9.25 -7.47 1.61
C SER A 349 10.64 -7.96 1.20
N SER A 350 11.01 -9.20 1.54
CA SER A 350 12.37 -9.70 1.30
C SER A 350 12.69 -10.02 -0.16
N TYR A 351 11.71 -9.96 -1.07
CA TYR A 351 11.93 -10.16 -2.50
C TYR A 351 10.69 -9.74 -3.32
N ALA A 352 10.65 -8.51 -3.84
CA ALA A 352 9.87 -8.25 -5.05
C ALA A 352 10.84 -8.00 -6.20
N HIS A 353 10.60 -8.67 -7.33
CA HIS A 353 11.13 -8.21 -8.60
C HIS A 353 10.84 -6.71 -8.71
N LYS A 354 11.86 -5.90 -9.03
CA LYS A 354 11.76 -4.46 -9.27
C LYS A 354 10.77 -4.17 -10.41
N ILE A 355 9.47 -4.27 -10.15
CA ILE A 355 8.39 -3.92 -11.09
C ILE A 355 7.75 -2.64 -10.57
N LYS A 356 8.61 -1.62 -10.55
CA LYS A 356 8.34 -0.21 -10.76
C LYS A 356 9.72 0.44 -10.77
N THR A 357 10.36 0.47 -11.94
CA THR A 357 11.37 1.49 -12.19
C THR A 357 10.65 2.82 -12.07
N HIS A 358 10.71 3.42 -10.89
CA HIS A 358 10.21 4.76 -10.70
C HIS A 358 11.02 5.67 -11.62
N HIS A 359 10.37 6.11 -12.70
CA HIS A 359 10.92 7.06 -13.67
C HIS A 359 11.10 8.47 -13.09
N ASN A 360 11.23 8.63 -11.77
CA ASN A 360 11.50 9.90 -11.09
C ASN A 360 12.27 9.68 -9.77
N ASP A 361 13.08 8.62 -9.69
CA ASP A 361 14.01 8.46 -8.58
C ASP A 361 15.17 9.45 -8.79
N VAL A 362 14.92 10.68 -8.34
CA VAL A 362 15.83 11.83 -8.41
C VAL A 362 17.23 11.34 -8.06
N ASP A 363 18.25 11.67 -8.86
CA ASP A 363 19.64 11.21 -8.65
C ASP A 363 20.12 11.37 -7.19
N ILE A 364 19.58 12.35 -6.47
CA ILE A 364 19.84 12.61 -5.05
C ILE A 364 19.29 11.52 -4.13
N ILE A 365 18.07 11.03 -4.36
CA ILE A 365 17.43 9.95 -3.59
C ILE A 365 18.13 8.63 -3.92
N ARG A 366 18.44 8.37 -5.19
CA ARG A 366 19.19 7.17 -5.60
C ARG A 366 20.55 7.11 -4.91
N LYS A 367 21.33 8.20 -4.95
CA LYS A 367 22.64 8.28 -4.28
C LYS A 367 22.52 8.16 -2.76
N ALA A 368 21.49 8.75 -2.15
CA ALA A 368 21.24 8.59 -0.71
C ALA A 368 20.91 7.13 -0.38
N ARG A 369 20.09 6.46 -1.20
CA ARG A 369 19.70 5.06 -1.02
C ARG A 369 20.89 4.11 -1.16
N GLU A 370 21.76 4.32 -2.15
CA GLU A 370 23.02 3.58 -2.33
C GLU A 370 23.95 3.70 -1.12
N LYS A 371 23.87 4.81 -0.38
CA LYS A 371 24.64 5.06 0.85
C LYS A 371 23.91 4.68 2.14
N GLY A 372 22.70 4.14 2.06
CA GLY A 372 21.89 3.81 3.24
C GLY A 372 21.33 5.02 4.00
N LEU A 373 21.30 6.21 3.37
CA LEU A 373 20.87 7.48 3.96
C LEU A 373 19.36 7.75 3.77
N VAL A 374 18.57 6.79 3.30
CA VAL A 374 17.11 6.95 3.18
C VAL A 374 16.42 6.39 4.42
N VAL A 375 15.51 7.17 5.00
CA VAL A 375 14.67 6.77 6.14
C VAL A 375 13.21 6.74 5.67
N GLU A 376 12.64 5.54 5.55
CA GLU A 376 11.22 5.38 5.26
C GLU A 376 10.45 5.52 6.58
N THR A 377 9.79 6.66 6.82
CA THR A 377 9.14 6.91 8.13
C THR A 377 7.79 6.22 8.25
N ASN A 378 7.14 5.96 7.12
CA ASN A 378 5.76 5.47 7.06
C ASN A 378 5.67 3.99 6.66
N TRP A 379 6.76 3.24 6.86
CA TRP A 379 6.94 1.90 6.32
C TRP A 379 5.93 0.87 6.82
N ASP A 380 5.37 1.09 8.02
CA ASP A 380 4.50 0.12 8.67
C ASP A 380 3.01 0.37 8.38
N TRP A 381 2.64 1.49 7.74
CA TRP A 381 1.26 1.97 7.68
C TRP A 381 0.56 1.76 6.33
N HIS A 382 -0.72 1.39 6.39
CA HIS A 382 -1.68 1.52 5.30
C HIS A 382 -2.32 2.92 5.26
N LYS A 383 -2.96 3.29 4.14
CA LYS A 383 -3.40 4.67 3.88
C LYS A 383 -4.45 5.19 4.88
N ASP A 384 -5.30 4.32 5.36
CA ASP A 384 -6.29 4.55 6.41
C ASP A 384 -5.62 4.72 7.78
N GLU A 385 -4.66 3.86 8.11
CA GLU A 385 -3.88 3.93 9.35
C GLU A 385 -3.07 5.24 9.44
N VAL A 386 -2.45 5.69 8.35
CA VAL A 386 -1.69 6.96 8.31
C VAL A 386 -2.51 8.15 8.79
N ARG A 387 -3.82 8.18 8.49
CA ARG A 387 -4.70 9.25 8.95
C ARG A 387 -4.97 9.17 10.45
N GLN A 388 -5.08 7.96 11.00
CA GLN A 388 -5.22 7.77 12.44
C GLN A 388 -3.92 8.16 13.16
N VAL A 389 -2.78 7.71 12.64
CA VAL A 389 -1.44 8.10 13.11
C VAL A 389 -1.27 9.62 13.07
N ALA A 390 -1.70 10.29 12.00
CA ALA A 390 -1.65 11.75 11.91
C ALA A 390 -2.35 12.44 13.09
N ARG A 391 -3.56 11.99 13.43
CA ARG A 391 -4.32 12.53 14.58
C ARG A 391 -3.62 12.24 15.91
N MET A 392 -3.10 11.03 16.09
CA MET A 392 -2.36 10.64 17.29
C MET A 392 -1.07 11.46 17.48
N LEU A 393 -0.45 11.89 16.38
CA LEU A 393 0.73 12.76 16.39
C LEU A 393 0.39 14.25 16.58
N GLY A 394 -0.88 14.61 16.69
CA GLY A 394 -1.34 15.99 16.90
C GLY A 394 -1.42 16.83 15.63
N ILE A 395 -1.44 16.20 14.45
CA ILE A 395 -1.65 16.91 13.18
C ILE A 395 -3.12 17.34 13.07
N ASP A 396 -3.34 18.57 12.63
CA ASP A 396 -4.69 19.14 12.49
C ASP A 396 -5.59 18.31 11.56
N GLU A 397 -6.89 18.26 11.88
CA GLU A 397 -7.88 17.46 11.17
C GLU A 397 -8.02 17.88 9.70
N SER A 398 -7.81 19.16 9.38
CA SER A 398 -7.84 19.67 8.00
C SER A 398 -6.75 19.07 7.10
N ILE A 399 -5.64 18.61 7.71
CA ILE A 399 -4.56 17.90 7.03
C ILE A 399 -4.78 16.38 7.11
N ALA A 400 -5.16 15.85 8.28
CA ALA A 400 -5.32 14.40 8.48
C ALA A 400 -6.43 13.79 7.60
N SER A 401 -7.56 14.49 7.43
CA SER A 401 -8.69 14.03 6.60
C SER A 401 -8.62 14.47 5.14
N ARG A 402 -7.50 15.06 4.72
CA ARG A 402 -7.40 15.68 3.40
C ARG A 402 -7.44 14.63 2.29
N GLN A 403 -8.14 14.99 1.21
CA GLN A 403 -8.10 14.19 -0.02
C GLN A 403 -6.71 14.23 -0.64
N PRO A 404 -6.23 13.11 -1.22
CA PRO A 404 -4.98 13.09 -1.97
C PRO A 404 -4.95 14.17 -3.05
N PHE A 405 -3.79 14.81 -3.18
CA PHE A 405 -3.53 15.83 -4.19
C PHE A 405 -2.29 15.41 -4.99
N PRO A 406 -2.35 15.42 -6.33
CA PRO A 406 -1.24 14.95 -7.16
C PRO A 406 -0.04 15.90 -7.04
N GLY A 407 1.18 15.36 -7.19
CA GLY A 407 2.41 16.16 -7.15
C GLY A 407 2.42 17.33 -8.14
N PRO A 408 1.99 17.16 -9.41
CA PRO A 408 1.83 18.29 -10.34
C PRO A 408 0.69 19.26 -10.04
N GLY A 409 -0.06 19.01 -8.97
CA GLY A 409 -1.17 19.82 -8.51
C GLY A 409 -2.23 20.10 -9.57
N LEU A 410 -2.57 21.37 -9.74
CA LEU A 410 -3.58 21.82 -10.71
C LEU A 410 -3.13 21.65 -12.17
N ALA A 411 -1.84 21.48 -12.50
CA ALA A 411 -1.40 21.37 -13.89
C ALA A 411 -2.03 20.17 -14.64
N VAL A 412 -2.27 19.07 -13.92
CA VAL A 412 -2.94 17.86 -14.46
C VAL A 412 -4.45 17.86 -14.24
N ARG A 413 -4.99 18.93 -13.62
CA ARG A 413 -6.44 19.14 -13.44
C ARG A 413 -6.99 20.21 -14.36
N VAL A 414 -6.13 21.00 -15.01
CA VAL A 414 -6.49 21.95 -16.05
C VAL A 414 -6.26 21.30 -17.41
N VAL A 415 -7.37 21.02 -18.10
CA VAL A 415 -7.33 20.60 -19.50
C VAL A 415 -7.00 21.84 -20.33
N CYS A 416 -5.86 21.79 -21.01
CA CYS A 416 -5.42 22.86 -21.91
C CYS A 416 -5.69 22.45 -23.35
N HIS A 417 -5.65 23.43 -24.25
CA HIS A 417 -5.78 23.26 -25.67
C HIS A 417 -4.84 24.27 -26.35
N ASP A 418 -4.31 23.93 -27.52
CA ASP A 418 -3.32 24.74 -28.28
C ASP A 418 -3.96 25.77 -29.22
N GLY A 419 -5.29 25.79 -29.31
CA GLY A 419 -6.03 26.67 -30.21
C GLY A 419 -6.15 26.12 -31.63
N SER A 420 -5.69 24.89 -31.92
CA SER A 420 -5.74 24.33 -33.28
C SER A 420 -7.15 23.91 -33.72
N ASP A 421 -8.04 23.64 -32.76
CA ASP A 421 -9.39 23.14 -32.98
C ASP A 421 -10.38 24.19 -32.48
N ALA A 422 -11.18 24.75 -33.39
CA ALA A 422 -12.25 25.64 -32.98
C ALA A 422 -13.28 24.83 -32.17
N VAL A 423 -13.42 25.15 -30.87
CA VAL A 423 -14.52 24.64 -30.06
C VAL A 423 -15.80 25.22 -30.63
N ASP A 424 -16.56 24.39 -31.34
CA ASP A 424 -17.80 24.81 -31.95
C ASP A 424 -18.99 24.66 -30.99
N GLU A 425 -20.14 25.15 -31.44
CA GLU A 425 -21.38 25.10 -30.65
C GLU A 425 -21.84 23.66 -30.39
N ALA A 426 -21.46 22.70 -31.25
CA ALA A 426 -21.80 21.29 -31.08
C ALA A 426 -20.95 20.64 -29.97
N ASP A 427 -19.67 20.99 -29.86
CA ASP A 427 -18.81 20.54 -28.78
C ASP A 427 -19.24 21.09 -27.42
N ALA A 428 -19.64 22.36 -27.36
CA ALA A 428 -20.20 22.98 -26.16
C ALA A 428 -21.50 22.27 -25.71
N VAL A 429 -22.39 21.93 -26.65
CA VAL A 429 -23.62 21.17 -26.37
C VAL A 429 -23.30 19.76 -25.90
N LYS A 430 -22.34 19.08 -26.52
CA LYS A 430 -21.89 17.74 -26.13
C LYS A 430 -21.33 17.73 -24.70
N PHE A 431 -20.49 18.72 -24.36
CA PHE A 431 -19.94 18.88 -23.02
C PHE A 431 -21.03 19.15 -21.97
N ASN A 432 -21.97 20.07 -22.25
CA ASN A 432 -23.09 20.38 -21.35
C ASN A 432 -24.05 19.18 -21.16
N LYS A 433 -24.24 18.37 -22.20
CA LYS A 433 -25.01 17.12 -22.11
C LYS A 433 -24.30 16.06 -21.25
N LEU A 434 -22.97 15.96 -21.36
CA LEU A 434 -22.14 15.11 -20.51
C LEU A 434 -22.21 15.53 -19.04
N LEU A 435 -22.12 16.83 -18.76
CA LEU A 435 -22.24 17.37 -17.41
C LEU A 435 -23.63 17.12 -16.81
N SER A 436 -24.70 17.37 -17.57
CA SER A 436 -26.08 17.18 -17.11
C SER A 436 -26.45 15.70 -16.94
N GLY A 437 -25.82 14.78 -17.66
CA GLY A 437 -25.96 13.33 -17.48
C GLY A 437 -25.14 12.76 -16.31
N SER A 438 -24.15 13.50 -15.81
CA SER A 438 -23.40 13.09 -14.63
C SER A 438 -24.24 13.35 -13.38
N LYS A 439 -24.51 12.32 -12.56
CA LYS A 439 -25.18 12.44 -11.25
C LYS A 439 -24.30 13.13 -10.19
N THR A 440 -23.31 13.93 -10.59
CA THR A 440 -22.35 14.54 -9.68
C THR A 440 -22.60 16.03 -9.57
N ALA A 441 -22.42 16.61 -8.38
CA ALA A 441 -22.66 18.03 -8.09
C ALA A 441 -21.61 19.00 -8.68
N HIS A 442 -20.96 18.64 -9.79
CA HIS A 442 -19.85 19.41 -10.36
C HIS A 442 -20.36 20.33 -11.48
N SER A 443 -19.94 21.59 -11.44
CA SER A 443 -20.13 22.57 -12.51
C SER A 443 -18.84 22.73 -13.32
N GLY A 444 -18.93 22.87 -14.65
CA GLY A 444 -17.80 23.19 -15.52
C GLY A 444 -18.15 24.32 -16.49
N LYS A 445 -17.15 25.11 -16.90
CA LYS A 445 -17.28 26.15 -17.92
C LYS A 445 -16.08 26.08 -18.85
N ILE A 446 -16.32 26.18 -20.15
CA ILE A 446 -15.26 26.36 -21.16
C ILE A 446 -14.77 27.80 -21.02
N LEU A 447 -13.50 27.97 -20.66
CA LEU A 447 -12.85 29.27 -20.62
C LEU A 447 -12.28 29.56 -22.02
N PRO A 448 -12.39 30.80 -22.52
CA PRO A 448 -11.86 31.18 -23.83
C PRO A 448 -10.33 31.11 -23.89
#